data_AF-A0A5C5VMF8-F1
#
_entry.id   AF-A0A5C5VMF8-F1
#
_cell.length_a   1.000
_cell.length_b   1.000
_cell.length_c   1.000
_cell.angle_alpha   90.00
_cell.angle_beta   90.00
_cell.angle_gamma   90.00
#
_symmetry.space_group_name_H-M   'P 1'
#
loop_
_entity.id
_entity.type
_entity.pdbx_description
1 polymer ?
#
loop_
_entity_poly.entity_id
_entity_poly.type
_entity_poly.pdbx_seq_one_letter_code
_entity_poly.pdbx_strand_id
1 'polypeptide(L)'
;MNPSSLGVGVNGNQFGNLSEVNVTTGAGAQDALSVVDAAIDDITNLRGDLGAFRQNTLNATANNLRATLENTVNAESVIRDTDFAEEIANFTQQQVLVQAGTAVLGNATQLPQLVLSLLG
;
A
#
# COMPACT_ATOMS: atom_id res chain seq x y z
N MET A 1 -0.57 18.03 -26.65
CA MET A 1 -0.36 17.40 -27.97
C MET A 1 -0.64 18.46 -29.00
N ASN A 2 0.31 18.73 -29.89
CA ASN A 2 0.12 19.71 -30.95
C ASN A 2 -0.48 19.00 -32.17
N PRO A 3 -1.49 19.58 -32.85
CA PRO A 3 -2.08 18.98 -34.05
C PRO A 3 -1.07 18.85 -35.20
N SER A 4 0.03 19.62 -35.17
CA SER A 4 1.14 19.53 -36.12
C SER A 4 1.99 18.27 -35.99
N SER A 5 1.84 17.50 -34.90
CA SER A 5 2.61 16.27 -34.66
C SER A 5 1.75 15.00 -34.69
N LEU A 6 0.51 15.09 -35.18
CA LEU A 6 -0.43 13.98 -35.25
C LEU A 6 -0.81 13.73 -36.71
N GLY A 7 -0.96 12.46 -37.08
CA GLY A 7 -1.34 12.07 -38.45
C GLY A 7 -0.23 12.30 -39.48
N VAL A 8 1.03 12.23 -39.04
CA VAL A 8 2.22 12.40 -39.88
C VAL A 8 2.61 11.06 -40.55
N GLY A 9 3.15 11.12 -41.76
CA GLY A 9 3.68 9.93 -42.45
C GLY A 9 2.67 9.16 -43.33
N VAL A 10 1.52 9.77 -43.64
CA VAL A 10 0.55 9.21 -44.59
C VAL A 10 1.07 9.37 -46.02
N ASN A 11 1.43 8.25 -46.66
CA ASN A 11 2.03 8.25 -47.99
C ASN A 11 1.00 8.59 -49.09
N GLY A 12 1.35 9.48 -50.01
CA GLY A 12 0.49 9.87 -51.13
C GLY A 12 -0.56 10.93 -50.80
N ASN A 13 -0.51 11.51 -49.60
CA ASN A 13 -1.44 12.52 -49.12
C ASN A 13 -0.95 13.94 -49.42
N GLN A 14 -1.86 14.87 -49.67
CA GLN A 14 -1.55 16.29 -49.85
C GLN A 14 -1.30 17.04 -48.53
N PHE A 15 -1.73 16.49 -47.40
CA PHE A 15 -1.58 17.08 -46.07
C PHE A 15 -0.49 16.37 -45.28
N GLY A 16 0.40 17.13 -44.64
CA GLY A 16 1.49 16.56 -43.84
C GLY A 16 1.10 16.26 -42.40
N ASN A 17 0.05 16.90 -41.89
CA ASN A 17 -0.39 16.79 -40.50
C ASN A 17 -1.87 17.18 -40.34
N LEU A 18 -2.42 16.92 -39.14
CA LEU A 18 -3.82 17.22 -38.81
C LEU A 18 -4.18 18.71 -38.88
N SER A 19 -3.21 19.63 -38.74
CA SER A 19 -3.45 21.08 -38.77
C SER A 19 -3.62 21.64 -40.19
N GLU A 20 -3.14 20.92 -41.20
CA GLU A 20 -3.15 21.33 -42.61
C GLU A 20 -4.37 20.81 -43.39
N VAL A 21 -5.15 19.94 -42.76
CA VAL A 21 -6.29 19.25 -43.37
C VAL A 21 -7.31 20.24 -43.94
N ASN A 22 -7.67 20.03 -45.22
CA ASN A 22 -8.66 20.83 -45.92
C ASN A 22 -9.68 19.96 -46.68
N VAL A 23 -10.96 20.12 -46.36
CA VAL A 23 -12.09 19.31 -46.89
C VAL A 23 -12.89 20.01 -47.99
N THR A 24 -12.37 21.10 -48.56
CA THR A 24 -13.10 21.88 -49.59
C THR A 24 -13.23 21.18 -50.95
N THR A 25 -12.44 20.14 -51.21
CA THR A 25 -12.51 19.32 -52.44
C THR A 25 -12.77 17.86 -52.11
N GLY A 26 -13.38 17.09 -53.02
CA GLY A 26 -13.64 15.66 -52.81
C GLY A 26 -12.36 14.83 -52.62
N ALA A 27 -11.30 15.14 -53.38
CA ALA A 27 -9.99 14.50 -53.20
C ALA A 27 -9.35 14.90 -51.87
N GLY A 28 -9.40 16.19 -51.50
CA GLY A 28 -8.94 16.67 -50.20
C GLY A 28 -9.70 16.06 -49.02
N ALA A 29 -11.00 15.76 -49.18
CA ALA A 29 -11.76 15.07 -48.14
C ALA A 29 -11.33 13.60 -47.95
N GLN A 30 -10.96 12.90 -49.01
CA GLN A 30 -10.43 11.53 -48.93
C GLN A 30 -9.06 11.49 -48.25
N ASP A 31 -8.20 12.42 -48.64
CA ASP A 31 -6.87 12.62 -48.06
C ASP A 31 -6.98 13.04 -46.57
N ALA A 32 -7.91 13.92 -46.24
CA ALA A 32 -8.21 14.33 -44.86
C ALA A 32 -8.54 13.15 -43.96
N LEU A 33 -9.37 12.21 -44.44
CA LEU A 33 -9.75 11.01 -43.68
C LEU A 33 -8.52 10.16 -43.34
N SER A 34 -7.60 9.95 -44.29
CA SER A 34 -6.39 9.17 -44.03
C SER A 34 -5.45 9.82 -43.00
N VAL A 35 -5.35 11.15 -42.96
CA VAL A 35 -4.60 11.87 -41.91
C VAL A 35 -5.28 11.74 -40.55
N VAL A 36 -6.61 11.83 -40.51
CA VAL A 36 -7.39 11.67 -39.28
C VAL A 36 -7.25 10.26 -38.72
N ASP A 37 -7.33 9.22 -39.56
CA ASP A 37 -7.13 7.83 -39.14
C ASP A 37 -5.75 7.62 -38.52
N ALA A 38 -4.69 8.11 -39.17
CA ALA A 38 -3.34 8.05 -38.63
C ALA A 38 -3.22 8.80 -37.28
N ALA A 39 -3.85 9.98 -37.16
CA ALA A 39 -3.88 10.72 -35.90
C ALA A 39 -4.65 9.97 -34.79
N ILE A 40 -5.72 9.25 -35.13
CA ILE A 40 -6.46 8.40 -34.19
C ILE A 40 -5.59 7.23 -33.72
N ASP A 41 -4.85 6.60 -34.62
CA ASP A 41 -3.93 5.51 -34.29
C ASP A 41 -2.81 5.99 -33.36
N ASP A 42 -2.20 7.15 -33.63
CA ASP A 42 -1.19 7.77 -32.76
C ASP A 42 -1.72 7.98 -31.33
N ILE A 43 -2.94 8.52 -31.20
CA ILE A 43 -3.58 8.76 -29.90
C ILE A 43 -3.92 7.44 -29.22
N THR A 44 -4.37 6.44 -29.98
CA THR A 44 -4.75 5.13 -29.44
C THR A 44 -3.54 4.37 -28.94
N ASN A 45 -2.42 4.41 -29.67
CA ASN A 45 -1.14 3.84 -29.24
C ASN A 45 -0.64 4.53 -27.96
N LEU A 46 -0.62 5.86 -27.92
CA LEU A 46 -0.24 6.61 -26.72
C LEU A 46 -1.12 6.26 -25.51
N ARG A 47 -2.43 6.11 -25.72
CA ARG A 47 -3.37 5.66 -24.67
C ARG A 47 -3.08 4.23 -24.23
N GLY A 48 -2.76 3.35 -25.17
CA GLY A 48 -2.37 1.97 -24.92
C GLY A 48 -1.11 1.90 -24.05
N ASP A 49 -0.07 2.63 -24.42
CA ASP A 49 1.20 2.69 -23.67
C ASP A 49 1.00 3.26 -22.27
N LEU A 50 0.22 4.33 -22.14
CA LEU A 50 -0.08 4.92 -20.84
C LEU A 50 -0.92 3.96 -19.98
N GLY A 51 -1.85 3.23 -20.58
CA GLY A 51 -2.64 2.18 -19.93
C GLY A 51 -1.76 1.03 -19.46
N ALA A 52 -0.86 0.55 -20.32
CA ALA A 52 0.10 -0.51 -20.01
C ALA A 52 1.06 -0.08 -18.89
N PHE A 53 1.60 1.14 -18.95
CA PHE A 53 2.46 1.68 -17.90
C PHE A 53 1.72 1.79 -16.56
N ARG A 54 0.50 2.34 -16.56
CA ARG A 54 -0.33 2.45 -15.35
C ARG A 54 -0.63 1.07 -14.77
N GLN A 55 -1.02 0.11 -15.60
CA GLN A 55 -1.38 -1.24 -15.16
C GLN A 55 -0.15 -2.02 -14.67
N ASN A 56 0.90 -2.10 -15.47
CA ASN A 56 2.05 -2.94 -15.17
C ASN A 56 2.92 -2.35 -14.06
N THR A 57 3.04 -1.02 -13.99
CA THR A 57 3.91 -0.37 -13.00
C THR A 57 3.11 -0.03 -11.74
N LEU A 58 2.05 0.77 -11.85
CA LEU A 58 1.36 1.28 -10.65
C LEU A 58 0.64 0.15 -9.90
N ASN A 59 -0.04 -0.79 -10.58
CA ASN A 59 -0.66 -1.91 -9.86
C ASN A 59 0.37 -2.89 -9.30
N ALA A 60 1.48 -3.17 -10.02
CA ALA A 60 2.52 -4.03 -9.46
C ALA A 60 3.19 -3.39 -8.23
N THR A 61 3.49 -2.10 -8.27
CA THR A 61 4.03 -1.37 -7.12
C THR A 61 3.01 -1.33 -5.97
N ALA A 62 1.74 -1.06 -6.24
CA ALA A 62 0.70 -1.06 -5.22
C ALA A 62 0.53 -2.43 -4.55
N ASN A 63 0.58 -3.52 -5.32
CA ASN A 63 0.49 -4.88 -4.78
C ASN A 63 1.71 -5.23 -3.93
N ASN A 64 2.91 -4.87 -4.38
CA ASN A 64 4.12 -5.05 -3.58
C ASN A 64 4.06 -4.25 -2.27
N LEU A 65 3.67 -2.98 -2.32
CA LEU A 65 3.51 -2.13 -1.14
C LEU A 65 2.49 -2.70 -0.15
N ARG A 66 1.36 -3.25 -0.63
CA ARG A 66 0.38 -3.92 0.23
C ARG A 66 0.96 -5.14 0.94
N ALA A 67 1.69 -5.99 0.22
CA ALA A 67 2.35 -7.15 0.82
C ALA A 67 3.42 -6.73 1.85
N THR A 68 4.22 -5.70 1.55
CA THR A 68 5.20 -5.16 2.50
C THR A 68 4.52 -4.56 3.74
N LEU A 69 3.41 -3.84 3.55
CA LEU A 69 2.63 -3.28 4.64
C LEU A 69 2.09 -4.39 5.56
N GLU A 70 1.48 -5.43 4.98
CA GLU A 70 0.98 -6.57 5.74
C GLU A 70 2.09 -7.26 6.54
N ASN A 71 3.24 -7.51 5.92
CA ASN A 71 4.40 -8.10 6.61
C ASN A 71 4.92 -7.21 7.74
N THR A 72 4.92 -5.88 7.54
CA THR A 72 5.39 -4.92 8.55
C THR A 72 4.41 -4.82 9.72
N VAL A 73 3.10 -4.80 9.45
CA VAL A 73 2.05 -4.80 10.49
C VAL A 73 2.08 -6.10 11.28
N ASN A 74 2.27 -7.25 10.62
CA ASN A 74 2.41 -8.53 11.31
C ASN A 74 3.66 -8.55 12.19
N ALA A 75 4.80 -8.06 11.69
CA ALA A 75 6.03 -7.95 12.48
C ALA A 75 5.86 -7.01 13.68
N GLU A 76 5.19 -5.85 13.50
CA GLU A 76 4.87 -4.93 14.58
C GLU A 76 3.97 -5.57 15.63
N SER A 77 2.92 -6.29 15.21
CA SER A 77 2.01 -7.00 16.12
C SER A 77 2.77 -8.02 16.95
N VAL A 78 3.64 -8.83 16.35
CA VAL A 78 4.44 -9.82 17.08
C VAL A 78 5.33 -9.14 18.12
N ILE A 79 6.01 -8.05 17.76
CA ILE A 79 6.86 -7.31 18.72
C ILE A 79 6.00 -6.76 19.86
N ARG A 80 4.93 -6.03 19.54
CA ARG A 80 4.05 -5.40 20.54
C ARG A 80 3.38 -6.42 21.46
N ASP A 81 2.88 -7.52 20.90
CA ASP A 81 2.20 -8.57 21.67
C ASP A 81 3.18 -9.37 22.53
N THR A 82 4.41 -9.59 22.05
CA THR A 82 5.46 -10.26 22.84
C THR A 82 5.91 -9.39 24.02
N ASP A 83 6.17 -8.10 23.79
CA ASP A 83 6.54 -7.15 24.83
C ASP A 83 5.41 -7.01 25.86
N PHE A 84 4.15 -6.98 25.40
CA PHE A 84 2.99 -6.93 26.30
C PHE A 84 2.84 -8.22 27.12
N ALA A 85 3.04 -9.39 26.52
CA ALA A 85 3.00 -10.66 27.23
C ALA A 85 4.08 -10.75 28.32
N GLU A 86 5.31 -10.29 28.03
CA GLU A 86 6.40 -10.26 29.00
C GLU A 86 6.11 -9.30 30.16
N GLU A 87 5.63 -8.09 29.88
CA GLU A 87 5.29 -7.10 30.91
C GLU A 87 4.13 -7.58 31.80
N ILE A 88 3.10 -8.19 31.21
CA ILE A 88 1.97 -8.76 31.97
C ILE A 88 2.40 -9.97 32.80
N ALA A 89 3.32 -10.81 32.30
CA ALA A 89 3.88 -11.91 33.06
C ALA A 89 4.66 -11.39 34.28
N ASN A 90 5.51 -10.37 34.08
CA ASN A 90 6.25 -9.72 35.16
C ASN A 90 5.33 -9.02 36.18
N PHE A 91 4.31 -8.30 35.71
CA PHE A 91 3.31 -7.65 36.57
C PHE A 91 2.54 -8.69 37.39
N THR A 92 2.08 -9.77 36.75
CA THR A 92 1.36 -10.86 37.42
C THR A 92 2.24 -11.56 38.44
N GLN A 93 3.50 -11.86 38.09
CA GLN A 93 4.47 -12.46 39.01
C GLN A 93 4.71 -11.57 40.24
N GLN A 94 4.90 -10.26 40.04
CA GLN A 94 5.05 -9.30 41.13
C GLN A 94 3.79 -9.25 42.00
N GLN A 95 2.60 -9.26 41.40
CA GLN A 95 1.35 -9.25 42.15
C GLN A 95 1.14 -10.53 42.97
N VAL A 96 1.49 -11.69 42.41
CA VAL A 96 1.51 -12.97 43.13
C VAL A 96 2.53 -12.95 44.27
N LEU A 97 3.73 -12.40 44.05
CA LEU A 97 4.75 -12.25 45.11
C LEU A 97 4.27 -11.34 46.24
N VAL A 98 3.58 -10.24 45.94
CA VAL A 98 2.99 -9.36 46.97
C VAL A 98 1.91 -10.09 47.75
N GLN A 99 1.01 -10.84 47.09
CA GLN A 99 -0.02 -11.63 47.77
C GLN A 99 0.58 -12.79 48.59
N ALA A 100 1.61 -13.45 48.09
CA ALA A 100 2.34 -14.49 48.83
C ALA A 100 3.08 -13.88 50.02
N GLY A 101 3.71 -12.72 49.85
CA GLY A 101 4.39 -11.98 50.91
C GLY A 101 3.45 -11.59 52.05
N THR A 102 2.26 -11.07 51.74
CA THR A 102 1.23 -10.75 52.75
C THR A 102 0.67 -11.99 53.42
N ALA A 103 0.44 -13.09 52.69
CA ALA A 103 -0.01 -14.35 53.27
C ALA A 103 1.07 -14.99 54.17
N VAL A 104 2.35 -14.95 53.78
CA VAL A 104 3.47 -15.45 54.58
C VAL A 104 3.69 -14.59 55.81
N LEU A 105 3.62 -13.26 55.70
CA LEU A 105 3.66 -12.34 56.85
C LEU A 105 2.52 -12.64 57.84
N GLY A 106 1.29 -12.87 57.36
CA GLY A 106 0.15 -13.22 58.20
C GLY A 106 0.26 -14.59 58.88
N ASN A 107 0.93 -15.57 58.24
CA ASN A 107 1.23 -16.87 58.87
C ASN A 107 2.40 -16.77 59.86
N ALA A 108 3.41 -15.96 59.56
CA ALA A 108 4.59 -15.76 60.39
C ALA A 108 4.29 -14.97 61.68
N THR A 109 3.22 -14.17 61.75
CA THR A 109 2.78 -13.47 62.97
C THR A 109 1.92 -14.34 63.91
N GLN A 110 1.25 -15.37 63.38
CA GLN A 110 0.44 -16.31 64.19
C GLN A 110 1.31 -17.34 64.93
N LEU A 111 2.41 -17.78 64.32
CA LEU A 111 3.41 -18.67 64.94
C LEU A 111 3.97 -18.15 66.29
N PRO A 112 4.47 -16.90 66.41
CA PRO A 112 4.96 -16.38 67.68
C PRO A 112 3.86 -16.13 68.73
N GLN A 113 2.61 -15.86 68.32
CA GLN A 113 1.48 -15.75 69.26
C GLN A 113 1.13 -17.09 69.92
N LEU A 114 1.21 -18.19 69.17
CA LEU A 114 1.06 -19.54 69.70
C LEU A 114 2.19 -19.88 70.69
N VAL A 115 3.43 -19.46 70.42
CA VAL A 115 4.55 -19.66 71.35
C VAL A 115 4.36 -18.84 72.63
N LEU A 116 3.87 -17.60 72.53
CA LEU A 116 3.59 -16.76 73.71
C LEU A 116 2.44 -17.34 74.56
N SER A 117 1.43 -17.95 73.93
CA SER A 117 0.35 -18.67 74.63
C SER A 117 0.79 -19.97 75.31
N LEU A 118 1.95 -20.51 74.96
CA LEU A 118 2.54 -21.69 75.61
C LEU A 118 3.54 -21.32 76.71
N LEU A 119 3.86 -20.03 76.88
CA LEU A 119 4.81 -19.52 77.87
C LEU A 119 4.15 -18.69 78.99
N GLY A 120 2.87 -18.29 78.83
CA GLY A 120 2.05 -17.64 79.85
C GLY A 120 1.02 -18.58 80.43
#